data_AF-A0A452F677-F1
#
_entry.id   AF-A0A452F677-F1
#
_cell.length_a   1.000
_cell.length_b   1.000
_cell.length_c   1.000
_cell.angle_alpha   90.00
_cell.angle_beta   90.00
_cell.angle_gamma   90.00
#
_symmetry.space_group_name_H-M   'P 1'
#
loop_
_entity.id
_entity.type
_entity.pdbx_description
1 polymer ?
#
loop_
_entity_poly.entity_id
_entity_poly.type
_entity_poly.pdbx_seq_one_letter_code
_entity_poly.pdbx_strand_id
1 'polypeptide(L)'
;MEINIQQLVSLPLSYIQVIMMSSPEVTSINQEVLVLTAKATELFGSPLVQYGTTYSFRHSSGKEKEALTSSDLSNTAEESEAFQFIADILPKKILASTYLKMLKEKREEEEEEENDNNDETWLGEF
;
A
#
# COMPACT_ATOMS: atom_id res chain seq x y z
N MET A 1 3.34 -42.41 -3.32
CA MET A 1 4.04 -41.40 -4.12
C MET A 1 3.98 -40.11 -3.31
N GLU A 2 5.03 -39.81 -2.54
CA GLU A 2 5.10 -38.55 -1.80
C GLU A 2 5.39 -37.43 -2.80
N ILE A 3 4.42 -36.55 -2.99
CA ILE A 3 4.59 -35.36 -3.81
C ILE A 3 5.50 -34.42 -3.02
N ASN A 4 6.70 -34.17 -3.52
CA ASN A 4 7.62 -33.21 -2.90
C ASN A 4 7.05 -31.80 -3.09
N ILE A 5 6.40 -31.30 -2.04
CA ILE A 5 5.67 -30.03 -2.04
C ILE A 5 6.63 -28.85 -2.27
N GLN A 6 7.92 -29.00 -1.99
CA GLN A 6 8.93 -27.97 -2.27
C GLN A 6 9.25 -27.81 -3.76
N GLN A 7 8.91 -28.78 -4.61
CA GLN A 7 9.03 -28.63 -6.06
C GLN A 7 7.79 -28.01 -6.71
N LEU A 8 6.68 -27.87 -5.96
CA LEU A 8 5.49 -27.24 -6.50
C LEU A 8 5.67 -25.72 -6.56
N VAL A 9 6.27 -25.09 -5.56
CA VAL A 9 6.38 -23.62 -5.41
C VAL A 9 7.80 -23.11 -5.71
N SER A 10 7.91 -21.95 -6.36
CA SER A 10 9.17 -21.25 -6.62
C SER A 10 9.55 -20.27 -5.52
N LEU A 11 8.59 -19.82 -4.71
CA LEU A 11 8.84 -18.93 -3.58
C LEU A 11 9.32 -19.71 -2.33
N PRO A 12 10.32 -19.20 -1.59
CA PRO A 12 10.76 -19.82 -0.34
C PRO A 12 9.63 -19.82 0.70
N LEU A 13 9.15 -21.01 1.08
CA LEU A 13 8.05 -21.15 2.04
C LEU A 13 8.35 -20.51 3.41
N SER A 14 9.61 -20.52 3.84
CA SER A 14 10.03 -19.84 5.08
C SER A 14 9.79 -18.33 5.03
N TYR A 15 10.01 -17.71 3.88
CA TYR A 15 9.82 -16.28 3.70
C TYR A 15 8.33 -15.93 3.69
N ILE A 16 7.51 -16.72 2.98
CA ILE A 16 6.05 -16.59 3.01
C ILE A 16 5.52 -16.74 4.43
N GLN A 17 6.04 -17.71 5.20
CA GLN A 17 5.63 -17.93 6.58
C GLN A 17 5.94 -16.71 7.47
N VAL A 18 7.14 -16.13 7.35
CA VAL A 18 7.53 -14.92 8.09
C VAL A 18 6.62 -13.74 7.74
N ILE A 19 6.32 -13.54 6.44
CA ILE A 19 5.41 -12.48 6.00
C ILE A 19 4.02 -12.68 6.61
N MET A 20 3.46 -13.90 6.53
CA MET A 20 2.13 -14.18 7.10
C MET A 20 2.09 -13.99 8.62
N MET A 21 3.12 -14.45 9.34
CA MET A 21 3.23 -14.31 10.81
C MET A 21 3.57 -12.88 11.26
N SER A 22 3.88 -11.96 10.33
CA SER A 22 4.08 -10.55 10.67
C SER A 22 2.77 -9.84 11.03
N SER A 23 1.63 -10.43 10.65
CA SER A 23 0.30 -9.98 11.09
C SER A 23 0.02 -10.51 12.50
N PRO A 24 -0.32 -9.66 13.47
CA PRO A 24 -0.56 -10.09 14.86
C PRO A 24 -1.73 -11.07 15.01
N GLU A 25 -2.62 -11.15 14.02
CA GLU A 25 -3.77 -12.06 13.98
C GLU A 25 -3.40 -13.49 13.60
N VAL A 26 -2.20 -13.71 13.04
CA VAL A 26 -1.78 -15.02 12.54
C VAL A 26 -0.89 -15.70 13.58
N THR A 27 -1.46 -16.65 14.34
CA THR A 27 -0.77 -17.35 15.43
C THR A 27 -0.10 -18.65 14.98
N SER A 28 -0.64 -19.32 13.97
CA SER A 28 -0.12 -20.58 13.43
C SER A 28 -0.60 -20.82 12.02
N ILE A 29 0.22 -21.45 11.18
CA ILE A 29 -0.06 -21.68 9.76
C ILE A 29 0.14 -23.15 9.43
N ASN A 30 -0.89 -23.79 8.84
CA ASN A 30 -0.79 -25.14 8.30
C ASN A 30 0.05 -25.14 7.00
N GLN A 31 0.81 -26.21 6.74
CA GLN A 31 1.58 -26.38 5.50
C GLN A 31 0.74 -26.23 4.23
N GLU A 32 -0.50 -26.72 4.21
CA GLU A 32 -1.37 -26.58 3.04
C GLU A 32 -1.70 -25.11 2.73
N VAL A 33 -2.02 -24.34 3.78
CA VAL A 33 -2.28 -22.90 3.66
C VAL A 33 -1.02 -22.18 3.20
N LEU A 34 0.13 -22.52 3.77
CA LEU A 34 1.41 -21.91 3.41
C LEU A 34 1.75 -22.10 1.92
N VAL A 35 1.54 -23.30 1.41
CA VAL A 35 1.78 -23.65 0.00
C VAL A 35 0.75 -22.98 -0.91
N LEU A 36 -0.52 -22.95 -0.51
CA LEU A 36 -1.57 -22.28 -1.27
C LEU A 36 -1.33 -20.76 -1.36
N THR A 37 -0.93 -20.14 -0.26
CA THR A 37 -0.56 -18.72 -0.22
C THR A 37 0.65 -18.45 -1.12
N ALA A 38 1.71 -19.27 -1.03
CA ALA A 38 2.86 -19.15 -1.92
C ALA A 38 2.44 -19.23 -3.41
N LYS A 39 1.54 -20.16 -3.74
CA LYS A 39 0.97 -20.28 -5.09
C LYS A 39 0.15 -19.08 -5.53
N ALA A 40 -0.69 -18.55 -4.65
CA ALA A 40 -1.44 -17.34 -4.94
C ALA A 40 -0.49 -16.16 -5.20
N THR A 41 0.58 -16.01 -4.41
CA THR A 41 1.57 -14.94 -4.59
C THR A 41 2.34 -15.06 -5.91
N GLU A 42 2.71 -16.27 -6.32
CA GLU A 42 3.33 -16.51 -7.63
C GLU A 42 2.41 -16.11 -8.79
N LEU A 43 1.14 -16.52 -8.69
CA LEU A 43 0.12 -16.21 -9.71
C LEU A 43 -0.28 -14.75 -9.71
N PHE A 44 -0.13 -14.04 -8.58
CA PHE A 44 -0.48 -12.62 -8.46
C PHE A 44 0.54 -11.70 -9.14
N GLY A 45 1.83 -12.05 -9.11
CA GLY A 45 2.89 -11.19 -9.64
C GLY A 45 2.77 -10.90 -11.15
N SER A 46 2.42 -11.91 -11.95
CA SER A 46 2.32 -11.77 -13.41
C SER A 46 1.15 -10.86 -13.86
N PRO A 47 -0.10 -11.06 -13.39
CA PRO A 47 -1.21 -10.15 -13.65
C PRO A 47 -0.93 -8.72 -13.19
N LEU A 48 -0.27 -8.51 -12.04
CA LEU A 48 0.06 -7.17 -11.56
C LEU A 48 0.99 -6.43 -12.53
N VAL A 49 2.08 -7.09 -12.98
CA VAL A 49 3.04 -6.49 -13.91
C VAL A 49 2.40 -6.24 -15.27
N GLN A 50 1.60 -7.17 -15.78
CA GLN A 50 0.88 -7.00 -17.04
C GLN A 50 -0.09 -5.83 -16.97
N TYR A 51 -0.90 -5.77 -15.91
CA TYR A 51 -1.89 -4.70 -15.74
C TYR A 51 -1.21 -3.33 -15.60
N GLY A 52 -0.17 -3.21 -14.78
CA GLY A 52 0.63 -1.98 -14.68
C GLY A 52 1.27 -1.56 -16.02
N THR A 53 1.77 -2.52 -16.80
CA THR A 53 2.38 -2.24 -18.11
C THR A 53 1.34 -1.74 -19.10
N THR A 54 0.19 -2.42 -19.17
CA THR A 54 -0.92 -2.00 -20.05
C THR A 54 -1.45 -0.63 -19.65
N TYR A 55 -1.48 -0.33 -18.36
CA TYR A 55 -1.87 0.97 -17.84
C TYR A 55 -0.91 2.08 -18.28
N SER A 56 0.40 1.89 -18.03
CA SER A 56 1.46 2.83 -18.42
C SER A 56 1.46 3.12 -19.92
N PHE A 57 1.22 2.08 -20.75
CA PHE A 57 1.13 2.21 -22.20
C PHE A 57 -0.09 3.03 -22.67
N ARG A 58 -1.25 2.84 -22.03
CA ARG A 58 -2.49 3.54 -22.37
C ARG A 58 -2.48 5.01 -21.94
N HIS A 59 -1.85 5.32 -20.80
CA HIS A 59 -1.82 6.67 -20.22
C HIS A 59 -0.54 7.46 -20.53
N SER A 60 0.15 7.12 -21.63
CA SER A 60 1.22 7.91 -22.29
C SER A 60 2.55 8.10 -21.55
N SER A 61 2.69 7.70 -20.29
CA SER A 61 3.99 7.65 -19.60
C SER A 61 4.93 6.56 -20.17
N GLY A 62 4.37 5.44 -20.66
CA GLY A 62 5.14 4.28 -21.12
C GLY A 62 5.66 4.36 -22.57
N LYS A 63 5.12 5.23 -23.44
CA LYS A 63 5.50 5.29 -24.86
C LYS A 63 6.87 5.91 -25.11
N GLU A 64 7.37 6.74 -24.20
CA GLU A 64 8.70 7.37 -24.32
C GLU A 64 9.81 6.64 -23.55
N LYS A 65 9.47 5.80 -22.56
CA LYS A 65 10.46 5.28 -21.59
C LYS A 65 10.69 3.78 -21.60
N GLU A 66 9.86 3.01 -22.32
CA GLU A 66 9.88 1.53 -22.32
C GLU A 66 9.98 0.91 -20.91
N ALA A 67 9.54 1.63 -19.89
CA ALA A 67 9.77 1.30 -18.50
C ALA A 67 8.56 1.64 -17.65
N LEU A 68 8.25 0.74 -16.71
CA LEU A 68 7.27 0.96 -15.67
C LEU A 68 7.79 1.98 -14.67
N THR A 69 7.04 3.06 -14.47
CA THR A 69 7.35 4.06 -13.43
C THR A 69 6.51 3.79 -12.18
N SER A 70 7.03 4.23 -11.02
CA SER A 70 6.30 4.11 -9.75
C SER A 70 4.95 4.85 -9.74
N SER A 71 4.79 5.92 -10.55
CA SER A 71 3.50 6.59 -10.76
C SER A 71 2.51 5.73 -11.53
N ASP A 72 2.98 4.93 -12.49
CA ASP A 72 2.10 4.03 -13.24
C ASP A 72 1.50 2.98 -12.31
N LEU A 73 2.31 2.43 -11.39
CA LEU A 73 1.84 1.48 -10.39
C LEU A 73 0.83 2.09 -9.41
N SER A 74 1.05 3.33 -8.96
CA SER A 74 0.13 4.04 -8.07
C SER A 74 -1.23 4.26 -8.74
N ASN A 75 -1.24 4.75 -9.96
CA ASN A 75 -2.48 5.02 -10.68
C ASN A 75 -3.23 3.72 -11.05
N THR A 76 -2.47 2.68 -11.41
CA THR A 76 -3.00 1.33 -11.65
C THR A 76 -3.74 0.77 -10.41
N ALA A 77 -3.22 1.04 -9.21
CA ALA A 77 -3.81 0.62 -7.96
C ALA A 77 -5.10 1.40 -7.61
N GLU A 78 -5.20 2.66 -8.02
CA GLU A 78 -6.40 3.50 -7.81
C GLU A 78 -7.57 3.11 -8.74
N GLU A 79 -7.27 2.66 -9.96
CA GLU A 79 -8.31 2.36 -10.98
C GLU A 79 -8.89 0.94 -10.90
N SER A 80 -8.19 0.00 -10.24
CA SER A 80 -8.60 -1.41 -10.16
C SER A 80 -8.97 -1.77 -8.74
N GLU A 81 -10.20 -2.25 -8.54
CA GLU A 81 -10.68 -2.79 -7.26
C GLU A 81 -9.74 -3.89 -6.72
N ALA A 82 -9.26 -4.76 -7.61
CA ALA A 82 -8.35 -5.85 -7.24
C ALA A 82 -6.97 -5.38 -6.75
N PHE A 83 -6.60 -4.12 -7.00
CA PHE A 83 -5.32 -3.54 -6.61
C PHE A 83 -5.44 -2.39 -5.61
N GLN A 84 -6.64 -2.10 -5.08
CA GLN A 84 -6.80 -1.02 -4.09
C GLN A 84 -5.94 -1.21 -2.83
N PHE A 85 -5.74 -2.45 -2.39
CA PHE A 85 -4.84 -2.74 -1.27
C PHE A 85 -3.39 -2.27 -1.52
N ILE A 86 -3.01 -2.09 -2.79
CA ILE A 86 -1.71 -1.55 -3.19
C ILE A 86 -1.70 -0.02 -3.04
N ALA A 87 -2.82 0.66 -3.30
CA ALA A 87 -2.93 2.11 -3.16
C ALA A 87 -2.73 2.55 -1.70
N ASP A 88 -3.19 1.72 -0.75
CA ASP A 88 -3.04 1.97 0.69
C ASP A 88 -1.58 1.84 1.18
N ILE A 89 -0.76 1.02 0.52
CA ILE A 89 0.66 0.81 0.87
C ILE A 89 1.63 1.68 0.06
N LEU A 90 1.19 2.21 -1.09
CA LEU A 90 2.04 3.03 -1.95
C LEU A 90 2.08 4.48 -1.44
N PRO A 91 3.27 5.04 -1.19
CA PRO A 91 3.37 6.44 -0.82
C PRO A 91 2.96 7.33 -2.00
N LYS A 92 1.94 8.18 -1.79
CA LYS A 92 1.59 9.23 -2.76
C LYS A 92 2.81 10.14 -2.93
N LYS A 93 3.31 10.26 -4.16
CA LYS A 93 4.36 11.23 -4.48
C LYS A 93 3.80 12.64 -4.32
N ILE A 94 4.03 13.23 -3.15
CA ILE A 94 3.76 14.64 -2.90
C ILE A 94 5.02 15.45 -3.19
N LEU A 95 4.85 16.62 -3.79
CA LEU A 95 5.95 17.57 -3.96
C LEU A 95 6.37 18.09 -2.57
N ALA A 96 7.67 18.30 -2.35
CA ALA A 96 8.17 18.80 -1.08
C ALA A 96 7.52 20.14 -0.67
N SER A 97 7.24 21.00 -1.64
CA SER A 97 6.51 22.25 -1.41
C SER A 97 5.08 22.04 -0.94
N THR A 98 4.37 21.04 -1.48
CA THR A 98 3.01 20.67 -1.05
C THR A 98 3.02 20.10 0.35
N TYR A 99 3.99 19.25 0.69
CA TYR A 99 4.15 18.72 2.04
C TYR A 99 4.45 19.83 3.06
N LEU A 100 5.36 20.75 2.71
CA LEU A 100 5.69 21.91 3.55
C LEU A 100 4.47 22.82 3.73
N LYS A 101 3.58 22.92 2.73
CA LYS A 101 2.32 23.66 2.84
C LYS A 101 1.35 22.98 3.80
N MET A 102 1.14 21.67 3.66
CA MET A 102 0.30 20.88 4.58
C MET A 102 0.80 20.95 6.04
N LEU A 103 2.11 20.98 6.26
CA LEU A 103 2.71 21.16 7.59
C LEU A 103 2.61 22.58 8.15
N LYS A 104 2.29 23.58 7.32
CA LYS A 104 2.00 24.94 7.78
C LYS A 104 0.53 25.06 8.12
N GLU A 105 -0.34 24.63 7.20
CA GLU A 105 -1.80 24.63 7.39
C GLU A 105 -2.20 23.85 8.64
N LYS A 106 -1.63 22.65 8.86
CA LYS A 106 -1.90 21.87 10.08
C LYS A 106 -1.46 22.59 11.39
N ARG A 107 -0.37 23.37 11.33
CA ARG A 107 0.10 24.15 12.48
C ARG A 107 -0.80 25.35 12.76
N GLU A 108 -1.26 26.00 11.69
CA GLU A 108 -2.20 27.11 11.75
C GLU A 108 -3.56 26.64 12.29
N GLU A 109 -4.05 25.46 11.88
CA GLU A 109 -5.25 24.82 12.43
C GLU A 109 -5.10 24.49 13.93
N GLU A 110 -3.96 23.93 14.36
CA GLU A 110 -3.67 23.66 15.78
C GLU A 110 -3.59 24.97 16.61
N GLU A 111 -3.05 26.05 16.05
CA GLU A 111 -2.98 27.38 16.68
C GLU A 111 -4.34 28.11 16.73
N GLU A 112 -5.23 27.86 15.77
CA GLU A 112 -6.60 28.37 15.75
C GLU A 112 -7.49 27.63 16.77
N GLU A 113 -7.35 26.30 16.89
CA GLU A 113 -8.06 25.50 17.91
C GLU A 113 -7.61 25.83 19.35
N GLU A 114 -6.34 26.21 19.57
CA GLU A 114 -5.88 26.68 20.90
C GLU A 114 -6.38 28.09 21.26
N ASN A 115 -6.65 28.95 20.27
CA ASN A 115 -7.18 30.30 20.52
C ASN A 115 -8.68 30.29 20.81
N ASP A 116 -9.47 29.45 20.13
CA ASP A 116 -10.93 29.36 20.38
C ASP A 116 -11.26 28.77 21.77
N ASN A 117 -10.34 28.05 22.42
CA ASN A 117 -10.53 27.52 23.77
C ASN A 117 -10.25 28.54 24.90
N ASN A 118 -9.70 29.72 24.61
CA ASN A 118 -9.39 30.75 25.62
C ASN A 118 -10.50 31.79 25.83
N ASP A 119 -11.54 31.81 24.99
CA ASP A 119 -12.61 32.81 25.04
C ASP A 119 -13.85 32.41 25.86
N GLU A 120 -13.84 31.25 26.55
CA GLU A 120 -14.89 30.86 27.53
C GLU A 120 -14.52 31.11 29.01
N THR A 121 -13.53 31.94 29.31
CA THR A 121 -13.31 32.42 30.69
C THR A 121 -13.88 33.82 30.90
N TRP A 122 -15.08 33.85 31.52
CA TRP A 122 -15.67 34.86 32.41
C TRP A 122 -17.08 35.32 32.02
N LEU A 123 -18.11 34.66 32.58
CA LEU A 123 -19.25 35.33 33.22
C LEU A 123 -19.95 34.36 34.18
N GLY A 124 -19.72 34.48 35.50
CA GLY A 124 -20.61 33.82 36.45
C GLY A 124 -20.15 33.59 37.89
N GLU A 125 -19.58 34.57 38.59
CA GLU A 125 -19.69 34.61 40.05
C GLU A 125 -19.97 36.05 40.51
N PHE A 126 -21.25 36.33 40.77
CA PHE A 126 -21.76 37.42 41.61
C PHE A 126 -22.38 36.80 42.87
#